data_AF-A0AAW2KNF9-F1
#
_entry.id   AF-A0AAW2KNF9-F1
#
_cell.length_a   1.000
_cell.length_b   1.000
_cell.length_c   1.000
_cell.angle_alpha   90.00
_cell.angle_beta   90.00
_cell.angle_gamma   90.00
#
_symmetry.space_group_name_H-M   'P 1'
#
loop_
_entity.id
_entity.type
_entity.pdbx_description
1 polymer ?
#
loop_
_entity_poly.entity_id
_entity_poly.type
_entity_poly.pdbx_seq_one_letter_code
_entity_poly.pdbx_strand_id
1 'polypeptide(L)'
;RWGDDADDELALESSGDYTREIGFLKFSDYNNITNVSESTDNFLNRVWYQPEEIFSIDGHPEVRQHAFWVPVDTHYLSIAKNLEGMKLERCVNSTCLPRAPEVVMVERGVSANVFVDNAAYREFLRSQFNATPIDMESAAVALVCLQQKKPFIAIRRCLI
;
A
#
# COMPACT_ATOMS: atom_id res chain seq x y z
N ARG A 1 -1.95 23.04 13.97
CA ARG A 1 -1.00 23.72 14.90
C ARG A 1 -0.64 22.89 16.13
N TRP A 2 -1.48 21.92 16.54
CA TRP A 2 -1.32 21.08 17.75
C TRP A 2 -1.48 19.57 17.44
N GLY A 3 -1.00 19.12 16.28
CA GLY A 3 -0.93 17.68 16.00
C GLY A 3 0.51 17.23 16.21
N ASP A 4 0.68 16.02 16.72
CA ASP A 4 1.99 15.43 17.02
C ASP A 4 2.91 15.56 15.78
N ASP A 5 4.11 16.08 15.97
CA ASP A 5 5.16 16.06 14.96
C ASP A 5 5.75 14.64 14.86
N ALA A 6 6.63 14.40 13.88
CA ALA A 6 7.22 13.08 13.70
C ALA A 6 7.95 12.57 14.97
N ASP A 7 8.45 13.49 15.79
CA ASP A 7 9.21 13.22 17.01
C ASP A 7 8.33 13.13 18.28
N ASP A 8 7.05 13.48 18.20
CA ASP A 8 6.11 13.40 19.33
C ASP A 8 5.55 11.98 19.47
N GLU A 9 5.54 11.43 20.69
CA GLU A 9 5.02 10.08 20.98
C GLU A 9 3.52 9.99 20.66
N LEU A 10 3.13 8.96 19.90
CA LEU A 10 1.71 8.71 19.63
C LEU A 10 1.01 8.16 20.86
N ALA A 11 -0.27 8.51 21.02
CA ALA A 11 -1.10 7.89 22.05
C ALA A 11 -1.09 6.36 21.89
N LEU A 12 -0.79 5.59 22.94
CA LEU A 12 -0.65 4.11 22.94
C LEU A 12 0.62 3.54 22.25
N GLU A 13 1.56 4.38 21.81
CA GLU A 13 2.86 3.92 21.30
C GLU A 13 3.65 3.14 22.36
N SER A 14 3.68 3.62 23.60
CA SER A 14 4.29 2.93 24.75
C SER A 14 3.64 1.58 25.09
N SER A 15 2.40 1.34 24.63
CA SER A 15 1.71 0.05 24.76
C SER A 15 1.96 -0.88 23.55
N GLY A 16 2.69 -0.40 22.54
CA GLY A 16 3.03 -1.14 21.32
C GLY A 16 1.89 -1.23 20.31
N ASP A 17 0.83 -0.43 20.48
CA ASP A 17 -0.34 -0.36 19.59
C ASP A 17 -0.05 0.39 18.30
N TYR A 18 0.69 1.48 18.44
CA TYR A 18 1.04 2.35 17.33
C TYR A 18 2.54 2.58 17.27
N THR A 19 3.01 2.96 16.09
CA THR A 19 4.41 3.22 15.81
C THR A 19 4.57 4.41 14.89
N ARG A 20 5.69 5.11 15.06
CA ARG A 20 6.12 6.22 14.20
C ARG A 20 7.11 5.80 13.12
N GLU A 21 7.59 4.56 13.17
CA GLU A 21 8.70 4.09 12.35
C GLU A 21 8.30 3.77 10.90
N ILE A 22 7.01 3.60 10.61
CA ILE A 22 6.52 3.05 9.34
C ILE A 22 6.38 4.13 8.27
N GLY A 23 5.66 5.21 8.58
CA GLY A 23 5.38 6.24 7.59
C GLY A 23 4.61 7.40 8.18
N PHE A 24 5.06 8.61 7.84
CA PHE A 24 4.50 9.86 8.31
C PHE A 24 4.12 10.74 7.12
N LEU A 25 2.83 11.05 7.00
CA LEU A 25 2.29 11.93 5.98
C LEU A 25 1.86 13.25 6.62
N LYS A 26 2.58 14.32 6.30
CA LYS A 26 2.19 15.68 6.65
C LYS A 26 1.55 16.35 5.44
N PHE A 27 0.26 16.70 5.54
CA PHE A 27 -0.48 17.26 4.40
C PHE A 27 0.08 18.62 3.93
N SER A 28 0.69 19.42 4.81
CA SER A 28 1.26 20.71 4.43
C SER A 28 2.49 20.63 3.51
N ASP A 29 3.19 19.49 3.47
CA ASP A 29 4.32 19.30 2.55
C ASP A 29 3.89 19.23 1.07
N TYR A 30 2.59 19.07 0.81
CA TYR A 30 2.01 18.98 -0.53
C TYR A 30 1.21 20.22 -0.93
N ASN A 31 1.39 21.33 -0.21
CA ASN A 31 0.74 22.60 -0.57
C ASN A 31 1.26 23.11 -1.92
N ASN A 32 0.34 23.46 -2.82
CA ASN A 32 0.68 24.07 -4.10
C ASN A 32 0.87 25.59 -3.91
N ILE A 33 2.10 25.99 -3.60
CA ILE A 33 2.44 27.40 -3.36
C ILE A 33 3.05 27.98 -4.62
N THR A 34 2.32 28.86 -5.30
CA THR A 34 2.75 29.46 -6.57
C THR A 34 3.78 30.58 -6.41
N ASN A 35 3.95 31.16 -5.21
CA ASN A 35 4.68 32.44 -5.04
C ASN A 35 5.58 32.57 -3.80
N VAL A 36 5.88 31.50 -3.04
CA VAL A 36 6.77 31.58 -1.88
C VAL A 36 7.68 30.36 -1.85
N SER A 37 8.99 30.59 -1.76
CA SER A 37 10.05 29.58 -1.67
C SER A 37 10.09 28.83 -0.33
N GLU A 38 9.06 28.97 0.50
CA GLU A 38 8.99 28.39 1.84
C GLU A 38 7.73 27.52 1.93
N SER A 39 7.91 26.30 2.45
CA SER A 39 6.80 25.42 2.80
C SER A 39 5.91 26.14 3.82
N THR A 40 4.66 26.42 3.45
CA THR A 40 3.68 27.01 4.36
C THR A 40 2.88 25.90 5.02
N ASP A 41 2.67 26.02 6.33
CA ASP A 41 1.81 25.07 7.04
C ASP A 41 0.34 25.26 6.65
N ASN A 42 -0.48 24.21 6.81
CA ASN A 42 -1.93 24.29 6.60
C ASN A 42 -2.69 23.77 7.84
N PHE A 43 -4.02 23.88 7.80
CA PHE A 43 -4.88 23.40 8.90
C PHE A 43 -5.20 21.91 8.82
N LEU A 44 -4.72 21.18 7.80
CA LEU A 44 -4.92 19.74 7.68
C LEU A 44 -3.99 19.01 8.66
N ASN A 45 -4.37 17.77 8.98
CA ASN A 45 -3.70 17.00 10.02
C ASN A 45 -2.41 16.32 9.50
N ARG A 46 -1.85 15.43 10.32
CA ARG A 46 -0.81 14.49 9.94
C ARG A 46 -1.37 13.08 10.08
N VAL A 47 -0.82 12.15 9.31
CA VAL A 47 -1.26 10.75 9.29
C VAL A 47 -0.04 9.86 9.49
N TRP A 48 -0.14 8.92 10.44
CA TRP A 48 0.84 7.86 10.59
C TRP A 48 0.25 6.56 10.10
N TYR A 49 1.06 5.77 9.41
CA TYR A 49 0.69 4.45 8.97
C TYR A 49 0.94 3.45 10.09
N GLN A 50 -0.06 2.61 10.33
CA GLN A 50 -0.05 1.65 11.43
C GLN A 50 -0.15 0.24 10.87
N PRO A 51 0.45 -0.76 11.54
CA PRO A 51 0.21 -2.14 11.21
C PRO A 51 -1.23 -2.53 11.55
N GLU A 52 -1.79 -3.47 10.80
CA GLU A 52 -3.10 -4.04 11.12
C GLU A 52 -2.97 -5.08 12.25
N GLU A 53 -3.96 -5.11 13.14
CA GLU A 53 -4.08 -6.15 14.15
C GLU A 53 -4.58 -7.46 13.51
N ILE A 54 -3.89 -8.56 13.79
CA ILE A 54 -4.24 -9.87 13.28
C ILE A 54 -4.32 -10.90 14.40
N PHE A 55 -5.21 -11.87 14.18
CA PHE A 55 -5.42 -13.02 15.05
C PHE A 55 -5.24 -14.28 14.21
N SER A 56 -4.18 -15.04 14.48
CA SER A 56 -3.89 -16.29 13.77
C SER A 56 -4.87 -17.39 14.17
N ILE A 57 -5.27 -18.25 13.22
CA ILE A 57 -6.20 -19.36 13.46
C ILE A 57 -5.69 -20.37 14.51
N ASP A 58 -4.38 -20.53 14.63
CA ASP A 58 -3.71 -21.40 15.61
C ASP A 58 -3.15 -20.62 16.81
N GLY A 59 -3.39 -19.31 16.87
CA GLY A 59 -3.00 -18.47 17.99
C GLY A 59 -3.97 -18.60 19.18
N HIS A 60 -3.58 -18.01 20.30
CA HIS A 60 -4.52 -17.77 21.39
C HIS A 60 -5.38 -16.55 21.03
N PRO A 61 -6.73 -16.62 21.12
CA PRO A 61 -7.62 -15.52 20.73
C PRO A 61 -7.31 -14.18 21.41
N GLU A 62 -6.77 -14.22 22.63
CA GLU A 62 -6.40 -13.05 23.42
C GLU A 62 -5.02 -12.47 23.07
N VAL A 63 -4.26 -13.13 22.18
CA VAL A 63 -2.91 -12.71 21.78
C VAL A 63 -2.98 -12.14 20.37
N ARG A 64 -3.10 -10.82 20.31
CA ARG A 64 -3.00 -10.05 19.07
C ARG A 64 -1.58 -10.04 18.51
N GLN A 65 -1.48 -9.99 17.19
CA GLN A 65 -0.25 -9.80 16.44
C GLN A 65 -0.42 -8.62 15.48
N HIS A 66 0.67 -8.17 14.86
CA HIS A 66 0.66 -7.03 13.96
C HIS A 66 1.22 -7.42 12.59
N ALA A 67 0.55 -6.97 11.53
CA ALA A 67 1.01 -7.12 10.16
C ALA A 67 0.94 -5.78 9.43
N PHE A 68 2.10 -5.26 9.03
CA PHE A 68 2.17 -4.14 8.09
C PHE A 68 2.34 -4.63 6.63
N TRP A 69 3.22 -5.61 6.42
CA TRP A 69 3.41 -6.27 5.13
C TRP A 69 2.97 -7.72 5.20
N VAL A 70 2.12 -8.12 4.25
CA VAL A 70 1.73 -9.51 4.08
C VAL A 70 2.55 -10.12 2.93
N PRO A 71 3.36 -11.14 3.18
CA PRO A 71 4.14 -11.77 2.13
C PRO A 71 3.24 -12.57 1.19
N VAL A 72 3.55 -12.54 -0.11
CA VAL A 72 2.96 -13.45 -1.08
C VAL A 72 3.61 -14.82 -1.00
N ASP A 73 2.88 -15.85 -1.43
CA ASP A 73 3.39 -17.22 -1.48
C ASP A 73 4.53 -17.33 -2.51
N THR A 74 5.68 -17.87 -2.09
CA THR A 74 6.90 -17.93 -2.91
C THR A 74 6.77 -18.92 -4.07
N HIS A 75 6.00 -20.01 -3.88
CA HIS A 75 5.74 -20.98 -4.93
C HIS A 75 4.85 -20.36 -6.01
N TYR A 76 3.75 -19.72 -5.64
CA TYR A 76 2.90 -19.00 -6.59
C TYR A 76 3.63 -17.87 -7.28
N LEU A 77 4.48 -17.12 -6.56
CA LEU A 77 5.29 -16.07 -7.16
C LEU A 77 6.25 -16.63 -8.21
N SER A 78 6.89 -17.78 -7.94
CA SER A 78 7.78 -18.44 -8.91
C SER A 78 7.05 -18.92 -10.17
N ILE A 79 5.82 -19.41 -10.02
CA ILE A 79 4.99 -19.83 -11.15
C ILE A 79 4.58 -18.59 -11.97
N ALA A 80 4.11 -17.54 -11.29
CA ALA A 80 3.67 -16.30 -11.92
C ALA A 80 4.80 -15.60 -12.68
N LYS A 81 6.04 -15.71 -12.22
CA LYS A 81 7.22 -15.18 -12.92
C LYS A 81 7.41 -15.77 -14.32
N ASN A 82 6.95 -17.00 -14.57
CA ASN A 82 6.99 -17.59 -15.92
C ASN A 82 6.04 -16.90 -16.91
N LEU A 83 5.12 -16.05 -16.43
CA LEU A 83 4.25 -15.23 -17.28
C LEU A 83 4.95 -13.97 -17.78
N GLU A 84 6.08 -13.58 -17.20
CA GLU A 84 6.86 -12.42 -17.63
C GLU A 84 7.39 -12.64 -19.06
N GLY A 85 7.18 -11.65 -19.94
CA GLY A 85 7.51 -11.76 -21.37
C GLY A 85 6.49 -12.53 -22.22
N MET A 86 5.40 -13.04 -21.63
CA MET A 86 4.28 -13.59 -22.39
C MET A 86 3.69 -12.50 -23.29
N LYS A 87 3.52 -12.82 -24.59
CA LYS A 87 2.85 -11.91 -25.54
C LYS A 87 1.35 -11.96 -25.31
N LEU A 88 0.80 -10.88 -24.77
CA LEU A 88 -0.63 -10.70 -24.63
C LEU A 88 -1.20 -10.01 -25.87
N GLU A 89 -2.36 -10.48 -26.34
CA GLU A 89 -3.02 -9.87 -27.48
C GLU A 89 -3.49 -8.45 -27.15
N ARG A 90 -3.24 -7.51 -28.07
CA ARG A 90 -3.65 -6.11 -27.92
C ARG A 90 -5.15 -5.90 -28.16
N CYS A 91 -5.75 -6.75 -28.98
CA CYS A 91 -7.10 -6.58 -29.48
C CYS A 91 -7.90 -7.85 -29.27
N VAL A 92 -9.15 -7.70 -28.85
CA VAL A 92 -10.15 -8.76 -28.86
C VAL A 92 -11.30 -8.29 -29.73
N ASN A 93 -11.54 -8.96 -30.86
CA ASN A 93 -12.48 -8.56 -31.90
C ASN A 93 -12.17 -7.14 -32.43
N SER A 94 -13.11 -6.20 -32.31
CA SER A 94 -12.96 -4.80 -32.72
C SER A 94 -12.42 -3.88 -31.62
N THR A 95 -12.23 -4.38 -30.39
CA THR A 95 -11.78 -3.58 -29.25
C THR A 95 -10.27 -3.77 -29.03
N CYS A 96 -9.50 -2.70 -29.18
CA CYS A 96 -8.05 -2.70 -29.02
C CYS A 96 -7.60 -1.75 -27.91
N LEU A 97 -6.56 -2.15 -27.17
CA LEU A 97 -5.87 -1.26 -26.25
C LEU A 97 -4.88 -0.34 -27.00
N PRO A 98 -4.62 0.88 -26.50
CA PRO A 98 -3.62 1.79 -27.10
C PRO A 98 -2.22 1.18 -27.16
N ARG A 99 -1.85 0.40 -26.14
CA ARG A 99 -0.59 -0.33 -26.03
C ARG A 99 -0.88 -1.80 -25.80
N ALA A 100 0.02 -2.67 -26.26
CA ALA A 100 -0.07 -4.08 -25.91
C ALA A 100 0.09 -4.23 -24.39
N PRO A 101 -0.76 -5.00 -23.70
CA PRO A 101 -0.60 -5.24 -22.28
C PRO A 101 0.64 -6.10 -22.04
N GLU A 102 1.32 -5.85 -20.93
CA GLU A 102 2.53 -6.56 -20.51
C GLU A 102 2.35 -7.08 -19.10
N VAL A 103 2.95 -8.24 -18.82
CA VAL A 103 3.03 -8.80 -17.47
C VAL A 103 4.33 -8.31 -16.85
N VAL A 104 4.22 -7.61 -15.72
CA VAL A 104 5.36 -7.05 -14.99
C VAL A 104 5.28 -7.48 -13.53
N MET A 105 6.41 -7.93 -13.00
CA MET A 105 6.53 -8.23 -11.58
C MET A 105 6.79 -6.95 -10.79
N VAL A 106 6.10 -6.80 -9.66
CA VAL A 106 6.27 -5.67 -8.75
C VAL A 106 6.73 -6.17 -7.39
N GLU A 107 7.53 -5.36 -6.70
CA GLU A 107 8.03 -5.72 -5.37
C GLU A 107 6.96 -5.62 -4.30
N ARG A 108 6.14 -4.54 -4.34
CA ARG A 108 5.13 -4.23 -3.33
C ARG A 108 3.90 -3.59 -3.94
N GLY A 109 2.74 -4.00 -3.46
CA GLY A 109 1.43 -3.39 -3.72
C GLY A 109 0.74 -3.04 -2.42
N VAL A 110 -0.12 -2.02 -2.46
CA VAL A 110 -0.92 -1.58 -1.31
C VAL A 110 -2.39 -1.48 -1.72
N SER A 111 -3.29 -1.50 -0.73
CA SER A 111 -4.70 -1.23 -0.97
C SER A 111 -5.18 -0.06 -0.12
N ALA A 112 -6.18 0.65 -0.61
CA ALA A 112 -6.85 1.71 0.12
C ALA A 112 -8.36 1.59 -0.06
N ASN A 113 -9.14 1.93 0.95
CA ASN A 113 -10.60 2.00 0.86
C ASN A 113 -11.12 3.18 0.00
N VAL A 114 -10.21 3.97 -0.58
CA VAL A 114 -10.51 5.12 -1.43
C VAL A 114 -9.81 4.97 -2.78
N PHE A 115 -10.45 5.47 -3.84
CA PHE A 115 -9.81 5.56 -5.14
C PHE A 115 -8.75 6.67 -5.12
N VAL A 116 -7.49 6.30 -5.35
CA VAL A 116 -6.36 7.22 -5.31
C VAL A 116 -6.07 7.79 -6.70
N ASP A 117 -6.66 8.94 -7.01
CA ASP A 117 -6.32 9.77 -8.19
C ASP A 117 -5.69 11.10 -7.78
N ASN A 118 -4.57 11.00 -7.06
CA ASN A 118 -3.79 12.14 -6.66
C ASN A 118 -2.31 11.85 -6.92
N ALA A 119 -1.66 12.63 -7.78
CA ALA A 119 -0.28 12.38 -8.19
C ALA A 119 0.70 12.47 -7.01
N ALA A 120 0.57 13.53 -6.19
CA ALA A 120 1.41 13.75 -5.02
C ALA A 120 1.31 12.61 -3.99
N TYR A 121 0.10 12.11 -3.74
CA TYR A 121 -0.09 11.00 -2.83
C TYR A 121 0.45 9.67 -3.39
N ARG A 122 0.35 9.44 -4.70
CA ARG A 122 1.00 8.28 -5.35
C ARG A 122 2.52 8.35 -5.26
N GLU A 123 3.10 9.54 -5.41
CA GLU A 123 4.55 9.75 -5.25
C GLU A 123 4.99 9.52 -3.80
N PHE A 124 4.21 9.97 -2.83
CA PHE A 124 4.44 9.66 -1.42
C PHE A 124 4.47 8.14 -1.18
N LEU A 125 3.44 7.41 -1.61
CA LEU A 125 3.37 5.95 -1.42
C LEU A 125 4.53 5.23 -2.12
N ARG A 126 4.95 5.71 -3.30
CA ARG A 126 6.08 5.17 -4.04
C ARG A 126 7.42 5.44 -3.34
N SER A 127 7.60 6.61 -2.74
CA SER A 127 8.83 7.01 -2.07
C SER A 127 8.98 6.35 -0.70
N GLN A 128 7.91 6.33 0.11
CA GLN A 128 7.93 5.77 1.46
C GLN A 128 7.88 4.25 1.45
N PHE A 129 6.99 3.65 0.64
CA PHE A 129 6.72 2.22 0.72
C PHE A 129 7.29 1.41 -0.43
N ASN A 130 7.85 2.06 -1.46
CA ASN A 130 8.24 1.41 -2.72
C ASN A 130 7.05 0.70 -3.40
N ALA A 131 5.82 1.14 -3.11
CA ALA A 131 4.59 0.58 -3.66
C ALA A 131 4.34 1.13 -5.07
N THR A 132 3.89 0.27 -5.98
CA THR A 132 3.58 0.66 -7.37
C THR A 132 2.09 0.51 -7.68
N PRO A 133 1.45 -0.67 -7.56
CA PRO A 133 0.01 -0.78 -7.65
C PRO A 133 -0.67 -0.37 -6.33
N ILE A 134 -1.76 0.38 -6.47
CA ILE A 134 -2.67 0.75 -5.39
C ILE A 134 -4.07 0.33 -5.81
N ASP A 135 -4.66 -0.69 -5.18
CA ASP A 135 -6.03 -1.17 -5.42
C ASP A 135 -6.93 -0.96 -4.19
N MET A 136 -8.10 -1.60 -4.13
CA MET A 136 -9.05 -1.39 -3.03
C MET A 136 -9.34 -2.65 -2.21
N GLU A 137 -8.77 -3.81 -2.58
CA GLU A 137 -9.19 -5.10 -2.03
C GLU A 137 -8.04 -6.07 -1.68
N SER A 138 -6.93 -6.07 -2.43
CA SER A 138 -5.92 -7.14 -2.37
C SER A 138 -5.31 -7.31 -0.98
N ALA A 139 -4.98 -6.22 -0.27
CA ALA A 139 -4.42 -6.26 1.07
C ALA A 139 -5.40 -6.83 2.11
N ALA A 140 -6.70 -6.52 1.98
CA ALA A 140 -7.72 -7.07 2.86
C ALA A 140 -7.84 -8.59 2.67
N VAL A 141 -7.83 -9.08 1.43
CA VAL A 141 -7.82 -10.52 1.13
C VAL A 141 -6.52 -11.16 1.64
N ALA A 142 -5.38 -10.51 1.42
CA ALA A 142 -4.08 -10.98 1.89
C ALA A 142 -4.05 -11.15 3.42
N LEU A 143 -4.60 -10.20 4.16
CA LEU A 143 -4.65 -10.23 5.63
C LEU A 143 -5.45 -11.43 6.13
N VAL A 144 -6.62 -11.70 5.54
CA VAL A 144 -7.42 -12.88 5.89
C VAL A 144 -6.68 -14.17 5.53
N CYS A 145 -6.04 -14.24 4.35
CA CYS A 145 -5.23 -15.39 3.97
C CYS A 145 -4.08 -15.63 4.96
N LEU A 146 -3.42 -14.58 5.43
CA LEU A 146 -2.37 -14.66 6.44
C LEU A 146 -2.91 -15.26 7.75
N GLN A 147 -4.03 -14.73 8.26
CA GLN A 147 -4.68 -15.22 9.48
C GLN A 147 -5.14 -16.69 9.37
N GLN A 148 -5.61 -17.09 8.19
CA GLN A 148 -6.12 -18.43 7.91
C GLN A 148 -5.05 -19.41 7.40
N LYS A 149 -3.77 -18.98 7.36
CA LYS A 149 -2.64 -19.75 6.82
C LYS A 149 -2.90 -20.32 5.42
N LYS A 150 -3.46 -19.49 4.54
CA LYS A 150 -3.70 -19.84 3.14
C LYS A 150 -2.66 -19.16 2.25
N PRO A 151 -2.08 -19.89 1.27
CA PRO A 151 -1.16 -19.28 0.32
C PRO A 151 -1.90 -18.24 -0.53
N PHE A 152 -1.26 -17.11 -0.80
CA PHE A 152 -1.87 -15.96 -1.46
C PHE A 152 -0.93 -15.35 -2.50
N ILE A 153 -1.49 -14.92 -3.62
CA ILE A 153 -0.83 -14.06 -4.61
C ILE A 153 -1.87 -13.10 -5.20
N ALA A 154 -1.46 -11.86 -5.47
CA ALA A 154 -2.30 -10.88 -6.17
C ALA A 154 -1.82 -10.72 -7.61
N ILE A 155 -2.74 -10.88 -8.56
CA ILE A 155 -2.52 -10.54 -9.97
C ILE A 155 -3.55 -9.49 -10.33
N ARG A 156 -3.07 -8.32 -10.76
CA ARG A 156 -3.89 -7.14 -11.02
C ARG A 156 -3.66 -6.64 -12.44
N ARG A 157 -4.73 -6.14 -13.06
CA ARG A 157 -4.62 -5.29 -14.24
C ARG A 157 -4.34 -3.84 -13.84
N CYS A 158 -3.39 -3.19 -14.49
CA CYS A 158 -3.24 -1.73 -14.42
C CYS A 158 -3.81 -1.11 -15.70
N LEU A 159 -4.66 -0.09 -15.53
CA LEU A 159 -4.99 0.82 -16.61
C LEU A 159 -3.95 1.94 -16.57
N ILE A 160 -3.28 2.16 -17.71
CA ILE A 160 -2.34 3.26 -17.94
C ILE A 160 -3.05 4.31 -18.78
#